data_AF-A0A9X3PM74-F1
#
_entry.id   AF-A0A9X3PM74-F1
#
_cell.length_a   1.000
_cell.length_b   1.000
_cell.length_c   1.000
_cell.angle_alpha   90.00
_cell.angle_beta   90.00
_cell.angle_gamma   90.00
#
_symmetry.space_group_name_H-M   'P 1'
#
loop_
_entity.id
_entity.type
_entity.pdbx_description
1 polymer ?
#
loop_
_entity_poly.entity_id
_entity_poly.type
_entity_poly.pdbx_seq_one_letter_code
_entity_poly.pdbx_strand_id
1 'polypeptide(L)'
;MTGSVSRRNLFKIGGGVAAAGVGASVALTAHAQDPETAVIWHSELVYPGADGELNYALDDASRKKIPNFSFAGYRNGEAPIPTVPAVKTISSIVGEVDATARINAALAEVAAMPMDANGFCGALKLGPGLYQVAGTIELKYSGVVLRGSGRSNDPAVGTIIKSTATSGIENPEDGVECPIRIGSKNQDVDWKARIGDTIPLAPEVALAGSRRLKLAPNTSLSVGDNIIIWHRCTAEWIAAINGGGVELDQPWQPGDQPIMYNRTIKAIDEDEIVICAPIFNDLDPSLSEIFVYKWPNMNEVVNSGVEDLRVDMVEPPTGLPNNHADSCIVIERSRDTWVRNAATTRFKQSGVMVRRSHRVTVENVWALEPRSELKGGFRYNFCAGYMAQQVLFTDVVAAEARHAFVAGGGASASGVVWLDAVSKNGYLESGGHAHWSQGLLFDNVTETMNSSPEHKKVVLNLHNRADGGADETGDSHAHGWSSVYSVLWNCKLDNGNRACVQRPPTSQNFAIGTTGNVEDVVTGSNWLVTEERGYVENEPGTLEPVSLYRKQLADRLAP
;
A
#
# COMPACT_ATOMS: atom_id res chain seq x y z
N MET A 1 -9.78 -52.14 51.62
CA MET A 1 -9.36 -52.15 53.04
C MET A 1 -7.90 -52.53 53.08
N THR A 2 -7.12 -51.77 53.88
CA THR A 2 -5.79 -52.08 54.47
C THR A 2 -4.63 -52.41 53.52
N GLY A 3 -3.47 -51.77 53.53
CA GLY A 3 -2.85 -50.72 54.35
C GLY A 3 -1.45 -50.46 53.74
N SER A 4 -1.07 -49.20 53.49
CA SER A 4 -0.26 -48.33 54.36
C SER A 4 1.27 -48.60 54.26
N VAL A 5 2.06 -47.57 53.83
CA VAL A 5 3.14 -46.88 54.61
C VAL A 5 4.54 -47.50 54.35
N SER A 6 5.69 -46.81 54.22
CA SER A 6 6.12 -45.40 54.15
C SER A 6 7.63 -45.31 53.81
N ARG A 7 8.00 -44.26 53.07
CA ARG A 7 9.22 -43.39 53.07
C ARG A 7 10.53 -43.86 53.76
N ARG A 8 11.67 -43.77 53.04
CA ARG A 8 12.68 -42.67 53.13
C ARG A 8 13.97 -42.92 52.30
N ASN A 9 14.31 -41.90 51.49
CA ASN A 9 15.63 -41.30 51.12
C ASN A 9 16.76 -42.21 50.54
N LEU A 10 17.64 -41.82 49.61
CA LEU A 10 18.31 -40.54 49.32
C LEU A 10 18.90 -40.56 47.88
N PHE A 11 18.78 -39.43 47.16
CA PHE A 11 19.64 -38.85 46.12
C PHE A 11 20.57 -39.71 45.23
N LYS A 12 20.35 -39.65 43.91
CA LYS A 12 21.39 -39.35 42.92
C LYS A 12 20.80 -38.65 41.68
N ILE A 13 21.59 -37.74 41.15
CA ILE A 13 21.28 -36.62 40.24
C ILE A 13 21.41 -37.03 38.77
N GLY A 14 20.57 -36.44 37.91
CA GLY A 14 20.71 -36.35 36.44
C GLY A 14 19.35 -36.48 35.76
N GLY A 15 18.73 -35.49 35.10
CA GLY A 15 19.20 -34.21 34.56
C GLY A 15 18.91 -34.17 33.06
N GLY A 16 17.96 -33.32 32.63
CA GLY A 16 17.66 -32.98 31.22
C GLY A 16 16.34 -33.55 30.69
N VAL A 17 15.18 -33.07 31.14
CA VAL A 17 14.41 -31.90 30.63
C VAL A 17 14.04 -32.03 29.14
N ALA A 18 12.83 -32.55 28.93
CA ALA A 18 12.07 -32.43 27.69
C ALA A 18 11.60 -30.97 27.52
N ALA A 19 11.84 -30.39 26.35
CA ALA A 19 11.43 -29.05 26.00
C ALA A 19 9.89 -28.99 25.87
N ALA A 20 9.26 -28.28 26.80
CA ALA A 20 7.86 -27.90 26.72
C ALA A 20 7.69 -26.81 25.65
N GLY A 21 6.88 -27.10 24.63
CA GLY A 21 6.41 -26.10 23.67
C GLY A 21 5.51 -25.11 24.38
N VAL A 22 5.96 -23.86 24.49
CA VAL A 22 5.11 -22.74 24.93
C VAL A 22 4.29 -22.29 23.73
N GLY A 23 3.10 -22.90 23.57
CA GLY A 23 2.04 -22.30 22.79
C GLY A 23 1.45 -21.15 23.60
N ALA A 24 1.83 -19.91 23.28
CA ALA A 24 1.19 -18.74 23.84
C ALA A 24 -0.19 -18.56 23.20
N SER A 25 -1.21 -19.19 23.79
CA SER A 25 -2.60 -18.79 23.58
C SER A 25 -2.80 -17.44 24.28
N VAL A 26 -2.84 -16.35 23.51
CA VAL A 26 -3.31 -15.06 24.01
C VAL A 26 -4.81 -15.19 24.22
N ALA A 27 -5.22 -15.45 25.46
CA ALA A 27 -6.61 -15.28 25.85
C ALA A 27 -6.90 -13.77 25.86
N LEU A 28 -7.56 -13.27 24.82
CA LEU A 28 -8.26 -11.99 24.90
C LEU A 28 -9.32 -12.14 25.99
N THR A 29 -9.08 -11.59 27.17
CA THR A 29 -10.18 -11.20 28.06
C THR A 29 -10.83 -9.96 27.45
N ALA A 30 -11.66 -10.18 26.43
CA ALA A 30 -12.67 -9.20 26.06
C ALA A 30 -13.59 -9.04 27.28
N HIS A 31 -13.66 -7.84 27.85
CA HIS A 31 -14.88 -7.46 28.55
C HIS A 31 -15.98 -7.42 27.49
N ALA A 32 -16.74 -8.51 27.40
CA ALA A 32 -17.97 -8.52 26.64
C ALA A 32 -18.90 -7.47 27.27
N GLN A 33 -18.99 -6.31 26.65
CA GLN A 33 -20.17 -5.47 26.79
C GLN A 33 -21.35 -6.25 26.20
N ASP A 34 -22.48 -6.19 26.89
CA ASP A 34 -23.74 -6.80 26.51
C ASP A 34 -24.08 -6.49 25.03
N PRO A 35 -24.36 -7.48 24.16
CA PRO A 35 -24.54 -7.27 22.72
C PRO A 35 -25.90 -6.66 22.33
N GLU A 36 -26.76 -6.25 23.27
CA GLU A 36 -28.17 -5.93 22.96
C GLU A 36 -28.53 -4.44 22.76
N THR A 37 -27.60 -3.47 22.86
CA THR A 37 -27.90 -2.06 22.49
C THR A 37 -26.67 -1.27 22.01
N ALA A 38 -25.88 -1.79 21.07
CA ALA A 38 -24.87 -0.95 20.43
C ALA A 38 -25.60 0.16 19.63
N VAL A 39 -25.49 1.41 20.08
CA VAL A 39 -25.99 2.56 19.33
C VAL A 39 -25.28 2.56 17.98
N ILE A 40 -26.04 2.51 16.89
CA ILE A 40 -25.49 2.67 15.54
C ILE A 40 -25.52 4.15 15.20
N TRP A 41 -24.45 4.64 14.61
CA TRP A 41 -24.39 5.98 14.06
C TRP A 41 -23.82 5.96 12.64
N HIS A 42 -24.16 6.99 11.88
CA HIS A 42 -23.70 7.20 10.50
C HIS A 42 -22.99 8.53 10.43
N SER A 43 -21.97 8.63 9.58
CA SER A 43 -21.27 9.89 9.37
C SER A 43 -22.17 10.95 8.73
N GLU A 44 -22.07 12.21 9.16
CA GLU A 44 -22.71 13.35 8.50
C GLU A 44 -22.23 13.53 7.05
N LEU A 45 -21.00 13.13 6.73
CA LEU A 45 -20.42 13.28 5.40
C LEU A 45 -20.70 12.08 4.49
N VAL A 46 -20.82 10.87 5.05
CA VAL A 46 -21.06 9.64 4.29
C VAL A 46 -22.05 8.75 5.04
N TYR A 47 -23.28 8.70 4.55
CA TYR A 47 -24.40 8.03 5.21
C TYR A 47 -25.26 7.27 4.20
N PRO A 48 -26.00 6.23 4.62
CA PRO A 48 -26.93 5.54 3.75
C PRO A 48 -28.12 6.45 3.35
N GLY A 49 -28.45 6.46 2.07
CA GLY A 49 -29.65 7.04 1.51
C GLY A 49 -30.88 6.16 1.75
N ALA A 50 -32.03 6.64 1.28
CA ALA A 50 -33.30 5.91 1.40
C ALA A 50 -33.32 4.60 0.58
N ASP A 51 -32.47 4.50 -0.44
CA ASP A 51 -32.20 3.31 -1.26
C ASP A 51 -31.16 2.38 -0.64
N GLY A 52 -30.52 2.80 0.45
CA GLY A 52 -29.46 2.08 1.13
C GLY A 52 -28.06 2.28 0.52
N GLU A 53 -27.91 3.03 -0.57
CA GLU A 53 -26.60 3.41 -1.13
C GLU A 53 -25.99 4.58 -0.35
N LEU A 54 -24.67 4.75 -0.41
CA LEU A 54 -24.02 5.88 0.25
C LEU A 54 -24.30 7.21 -0.46
N ASN A 55 -24.83 8.17 0.31
CA ASN A 55 -24.84 9.58 -0.03
C ASN A 55 -23.57 10.26 0.49
N TYR A 56 -23.14 11.32 -0.22
CA TYR A 56 -21.92 12.07 0.07
C TYR A 56 -22.24 13.55 0.24
N ALA A 57 -22.10 14.07 1.45
CA ALA A 57 -22.18 15.50 1.71
C ALA A 57 -20.83 16.19 1.43
N LEU A 58 -20.90 17.51 1.23
CA LEU A 58 -19.71 18.36 1.22
C LEU A 58 -19.43 18.77 2.66
N ASP A 59 -18.17 18.71 3.07
CA ASP A 59 -17.71 19.38 4.29
C ASP A 59 -17.98 20.88 4.16
N ASP A 60 -18.66 21.48 5.13
CA ASP A 60 -19.09 22.87 5.07
C ASP A 60 -17.90 23.84 5.04
N ALA A 61 -16.82 23.50 5.74
CA ALA A 61 -15.65 24.37 5.85
C ALA A 61 -14.80 24.39 4.56
N SER A 62 -14.54 23.21 3.98
CA SER A 62 -13.64 23.07 2.82
C SER A 62 -14.38 22.95 1.48
N ARG A 63 -15.69 22.68 1.52
CA ARG A 63 -16.51 22.30 0.35
C ARG A 63 -15.93 21.10 -0.41
N LYS A 64 -15.25 20.19 0.29
CA LYS A 64 -14.72 18.93 -0.25
C LYS A 64 -15.57 17.74 0.18
N LYS A 65 -15.55 16.69 -0.62
CA LYS A 65 -16.25 15.43 -0.34
C LYS A 65 -15.25 14.29 -0.19
N ILE A 66 -15.64 13.26 0.54
CA ILE A 66 -14.90 12.00 0.62
C ILE A 66 -14.97 11.28 -0.74
N PRO A 67 -13.83 10.95 -1.38
CA PRO A 67 -13.81 10.22 -2.65
C PRO A 67 -14.31 8.76 -2.55
N ASN A 68 -14.58 8.15 -3.70
CA ASN A 68 -14.84 6.71 -3.79
C ASN A 68 -13.53 5.93 -3.98
N PHE A 69 -13.15 5.13 -2.98
CA PHE A 69 -11.91 4.36 -2.94
C PHE A 69 -12.06 2.93 -3.49
N SER A 70 -13.29 2.47 -3.78
CA SER A 70 -13.58 1.10 -4.18
C SER A 70 -12.91 0.66 -5.49
N PHE A 71 -12.32 1.58 -6.26
CA PHE A 71 -11.58 1.31 -7.48
C PHE A 71 -10.16 0.78 -7.26
N ALA A 72 -9.70 0.70 -6.01
CA ALA A 72 -8.43 0.07 -5.66
C ALA A 72 -8.50 -1.46 -5.78
N GLY A 73 -7.40 -2.06 -6.23
CA GLY A 73 -7.24 -3.52 -6.32
C GLY A 73 -7.36 -4.09 -7.74
N TYR A 74 -7.08 -5.39 -7.84
CA TYR A 74 -7.16 -6.22 -9.05
C TYR A 74 -8.46 -5.95 -9.81
N ARG A 75 -8.35 -5.55 -11.08
CA ARG A 75 -9.49 -5.20 -11.96
C ARG A 75 -10.50 -4.24 -11.31
N ASN A 76 -10.01 -3.30 -10.49
CA ASN A 76 -10.85 -2.38 -9.72
C ASN A 76 -11.88 -3.12 -8.84
N GLY A 77 -11.62 -4.32 -8.33
CA GLY A 77 -12.58 -5.10 -7.55
C GLY A 77 -13.81 -5.61 -8.33
N GLU A 78 -13.85 -5.44 -9.66
CA GLU A 78 -14.95 -5.93 -10.51
C GLU A 78 -14.92 -7.46 -10.70
N ALA A 79 -13.80 -8.09 -10.32
CA ALA A 79 -13.64 -9.54 -10.33
C ALA A 79 -12.72 -9.98 -9.18
N PRO A 80 -12.93 -11.16 -8.58
CA PRO A 80 -12.00 -11.71 -7.60
C PRO A 80 -10.67 -12.10 -8.26
N ILE A 81 -9.60 -12.19 -7.45
CA ILE A 81 -8.32 -12.74 -7.91
C ILE A 81 -8.52 -14.21 -8.33
N PRO A 82 -8.21 -14.60 -9.58
CA PRO A 82 -8.51 -15.94 -10.08
C PRO A 82 -7.60 -17.01 -9.47
N THR A 83 -8.05 -18.27 -9.50
CA THR A 83 -7.19 -19.43 -9.26
C THR A 83 -6.70 -19.98 -10.59
N VAL A 84 -5.46 -19.62 -10.97
CA VAL A 84 -4.87 -20.02 -12.26
C VAL A 84 -4.35 -21.46 -12.21
N PRO A 85 -4.71 -22.38 -13.12
CA PRO A 85 -4.21 -23.76 -13.10
C PRO A 85 -2.68 -23.85 -13.17
N ALA A 86 -2.08 -24.75 -12.39
CA ALA A 86 -0.65 -25.04 -12.49
C ALA A 86 -0.38 -25.91 -13.72
N VAL A 87 0.38 -25.39 -14.67
CA VAL A 87 0.75 -26.08 -15.92
C VAL A 87 2.16 -26.64 -15.87
N LYS A 88 2.98 -26.16 -14.93
CA LYS A 88 4.31 -26.69 -14.62
C LYS A 88 4.53 -26.74 -13.11
N THR A 89 5.16 -27.80 -12.64
CA THR A 89 5.59 -27.93 -11.24
C THR A 89 7.07 -28.27 -11.18
N ILE A 90 7.82 -27.60 -10.30
CA ILE A 90 9.21 -27.96 -9.98
C ILE A 90 9.38 -28.14 -8.47
N SER A 91 10.31 -29.00 -8.07
CA SER A 91 10.66 -29.23 -6.67
C SER A 91 11.97 -28.52 -6.30
N SER A 92 12.19 -28.33 -4.99
CA SER A 92 13.48 -27.89 -4.46
C SER A 92 14.53 -28.97 -4.68
N ILE A 93 15.78 -28.58 -4.91
CA ILE A 93 16.92 -29.50 -5.06
C ILE A 93 17.81 -29.35 -3.83
N VAL A 94 18.04 -30.45 -3.11
CA VAL A 94 18.94 -30.47 -1.95
C VAL A 94 20.36 -30.14 -2.42
N GLY A 95 20.99 -29.15 -1.76
CA GLY A 95 22.35 -28.71 -2.09
C GLY A 95 22.46 -27.73 -3.25
N GLU A 96 21.34 -27.34 -3.88
CA GLU A 96 21.35 -26.28 -4.89
C GLU A 96 21.68 -24.93 -4.24
N VAL A 97 22.75 -24.29 -4.73
CA VAL A 97 23.25 -23.03 -4.20
C VAL A 97 22.52 -21.81 -4.76
N ASP A 98 21.93 -21.93 -5.96
CA ASP A 98 21.13 -20.89 -6.59
C ASP A 98 20.11 -21.48 -7.59
N ALA A 99 18.82 -21.30 -7.30
CA ALA A 99 17.69 -21.73 -8.10
C ALA A 99 17.23 -20.66 -9.11
N THR A 100 17.80 -19.45 -9.10
CA THR A 100 17.33 -18.28 -9.86
C THR A 100 17.14 -18.62 -11.34
N ALA A 101 18.18 -19.13 -11.99
CA ALA A 101 18.14 -19.44 -13.43
C ALA A 101 17.11 -20.52 -13.76
N ARG A 102 16.99 -21.55 -12.92
CA ARG A 102 16.08 -22.68 -13.12
C ARG A 102 14.61 -22.25 -12.96
N ILE A 103 14.30 -21.44 -11.96
CA ILE A 103 12.95 -20.91 -11.75
C ILE A 103 12.57 -19.98 -12.91
N ASN A 104 13.46 -19.07 -13.32
CA ASN A 104 13.20 -18.18 -14.45
C ASN A 104 13.02 -18.92 -15.78
N ALA A 105 13.78 -19.99 -16.02
CA ALA A 105 13.58 -20.86 -17.18
C ALA A 105 12.19 -21.53 -17.15
N ALA A 106 11.78 -22.04 -15.98
CA ALA A 106 10.45 -22.63 -15.82
C ALA A 106 9.32 -21.60 -16.02
N LEU A 107 9.49 -20.36 -15.56
CA LEU A 107 8.55 -19.27 -15.83
C LEU A 107 8.45 -18.94 -17.33
N ALA A 108 9.58 -18.95 -18.05
CA ALA A 108 9.59 -18.73 -19.50
C ALA A 108 8.87 -19.86 -20.26
N GLU A 109 9.01 -21.11 -19.81
CA GLU A 109 8.25 -22.24 -20.37
C GLU A 109 6.74 -22.10 -20.11
N VAL A 110 6.34 -21.65 -18.92
CA VAL A 110 4.92 -21.35 -18.64
C VAL A 110 4.42 -20.22 -19.53
N ALA A 111 5.22 -19.17 -19.73
CA ALA A 111 4.88 -18.05 -20.61
C ALA A 111 4.72 -18.47 -22.08
N ALA A 112 5.39 -19.55 -22.51
CA ALA A 112 5.27 -20.10 -23.85
C ALA A 112 4.01 -20.96 -24.07
N MET A 113 3.25 -21.26 -23.01
CA MET A 113 1.96 -21.94 -23.13
C MET A 113 0.92 -21.03 -23.80
N PRO A 114 -0.07 -21.60 -24.53
CA PRO A 114 -1.15 -20.82 -25.10
C PRO A 114 -1.90 -20.03 -24.02
N MET A 115 -2.06 -18.72 -24.24
CA MET A 115 -2.84 -17.87 -23.37
C MET A 115 -4.33 -18.21 -23.48
N ASP A 116 -5.00 -18.38 -22.35
CA ASP A 116 -6.43 -18.63 -22.30
C ASP A 116 -7.26 -17.36 -22.56
N ALA A 117 -8.59 -17.53 -22.68
CA ALA A 117 -9.52 -16.42 -22.92
C ALA A 117 -9.57 -15.38 -21.78
N ASN A 118 -9.08 -15.72 -20.60
CA ASN A 118 -9.02 -14.82 -19.43
C ASN A 118 -7.68 -14.08 -19.33
N GLY A 119 -6.73 -14.38 -20.22
CA GLY A 119 -5.42 -13.75 -20.31
C GLY A 119 -4.32 -14.47 -19.52
N PHE A 120 -4.42 -15.78 -19.30
CA PHE A 120 -3.42 -16.57 -18.55
C PHE A 120 -2.76 -17.65 -19.39
N CYS A 121 -1.43 -17.74 -19.33
CA CYS A 121 -0.67 -18.88 -19.84
C CYS A 121 -0.63 -20.04 -18.82
N GLY A 122 -0.71 -19.72 -17.51
CA GLY A 122 -0.78 -20.71 -16.43
C GLY A 122 0.07 -20.32 -15.22
N ALA A 123 0.09 -21.20 -14.21
CA ALA A 123 0.93 -21.05 -13.04
C ALA A 123 2.14 -22.00 -13.07
N LEU A 124 3.31 -21.49 -12.65
CA LEU A 124 4.43 -22.29 -12.19
C LEU A 124 4.24 -22.60 -10.70
N LYS A 125 4.09 -23.87 -10.35
CA LYS A 125 4.05 -24.32 -8.95
C LYS A 125 5.43 -24.73 -8.46
N LEU A 126 5.86 -24.16 -7.35
CA LEU A 126 6.99 -24.62 -6.56
C LEU A 126 6.46 -25.57 -5.47
N GLY A 127 6.99 -26.79 -5.42
CA GLY A 127 6.74 -27.71 -4.31
C GLY A 127 7.28 -27.17 -2.99
N PRO A 128 6.91 -27.78 -1.84
CA PRO A 128 7.54 -27.48 -0.56
C PRO A 128 9.06 -27.61 -0.66
N GLY A 129 9.77 -26.72 0.01
CA GLY A 129 11.22 -26.77 0.07
C GLY A 129 11.87 -25.39 0.18
N LEU A 130 13.19 -25.43 0.34
CA LEU A 130 14.06 -24.26 0.35
C LEU A 130 14.63 -24.04 -1.05
N TYR A 131 14.42 -22.85 -1.60
CA TYR A 131 14.96 -22.40 -2.88
C TYR A 131 15.90 -21.23 -2.61
N GLN A 132 17.21 -21.47 -2.67
CA GLN A 132 18.19 -20.39 -2.57
C GLN A 132 18.16 -19.55 -3.85
N VAL A 133 18.12 -18.23 -3.73
CA VAL A 133 17.96 -17.31 -4.87
C VAL A 133 18.97 -16.18 -4.69
N ALA A 134 20.01 -16.18 -5.53
CA ALA A 134 21.04 -15.15 -5.50
C ALA A 134 20.70 -13.93 -6.40
N GLY A 135 19.76 -14.08 -7.33
CA GLY A 135 19.28 -13.01 -8.20
C GLY A 135 17.79 -12.73 -8.05
N THR A 136 17.12 -12.34 -9.14
CA THR A 136 15.68 -12.05 -9.15
C THR A 136 14.90 -13.10 -9.92
N ILE A 137 13.81 -13.58 -9.34
CA ILE A 137 12.75 -14.30 -10.04
C ILE A 137 11.87 -13.27 -10.75
N GLU A 138 11.91 -13.27 -12.09
CA GLU A 138 11.32 -12.22 -12.94
C GLU A 138 10.00 -12.70 -13.57
N LEU A 139 8.86 -12.26 -13.01
CA LEU A 139 7.54 -12.42 -13.63
C LEU A 139 7.31 -11.29 -14.66
N LYS A 140 8.13 -11.31 -15.72
CA LYS A 140 8.12 -10.31 -16.80
C LYS A 140 7.15 -10.61 -17.95
N TYR A 141 6.38 -11.69 -17.84
CA TYR A 141 5.40 -12.12 -18.82
C TYR A 141 3.99 -11.95 -18.26
N SER A 142 3.08 -11.41 -19.09
CA SER A 142 1.65 -11.33 -18.76
C SER A 142 1.03 -12.72 -18.68
N GLY A 143 0.04 -12.90 -17.80
CA GLY A 143 -0.69 -14.16 -17.68
C GLY A 143 0.05 -15.28 -16.96
N VAL A 144 1.14 -14.98 -16.25
CA VAL A 144 1.98 -15.98 -15.57
C VAL A 144 1.93 -15.79 -14.06
N VAL A 145 1.70 -16.88 -13.34
CA VAL A 145 1.63 -16.89 -11.88
C VAL A 145 2.76 -17.73 -11.29
N LEU A 146 3.42 -17.21 -10.26
CA LEU A 146 4.33 -17.98 -9.40
C LEU A 146 3.57 -18.41 -8.14
N ARG A 147 3.37 -19.71 -7.97
CA ARG A 147 2.66 -20.29 -6.83
C ARG A 147 3.59 -21.19 -6.02
N GLY A 148 3.62 -21.03 -4.69
CA GLY A 148 4.29 -21.95 -3.79
C GLY A 148 3.36 -23.02 -3.20
N SER A 149 3.73 -23.54 -2.02
CA SER A 149 2.98 -24.54 -1.26
C SER A 149 2.59 -24.06 0.14
N GLY A 150 2.53 -22.74 0.34
CA GLY A 150 2.15 -22.07 1.58
C GLY A 150 3.29 -21.23 2.17
N ARG A 151 2.92 -20.28 3.03
CA ARG A 151 3.83 -19.32 3.68
C ARG A 151 4.57 -19.83 4.94
N SER A 152 4.52 -21.13 5.20
CA SER A 152 5.17 -21.75 6.37
C SER A 152 6.69 -21.49 6.37
N ASN A 153 7.28 -21.37 7.56
CA ASN A 153 8.73 -21.34 7.74
C ASN A 153 9.36 -22.74 7.75
N ASP A 154 8.56 -23.79 7.72
CA ASP A 154 9.00 -25.18 7.61
C ASP A 154 9.05 -25.60 6.13
N PRO A 155 10.26 -25.85 5.56
CA PRO A 155 10.41 -26.24 4.16
C PRO A 155 9.82 -27.62 3.85
N ALA A 156 9.45 -28.44 4.84
CA ALA A 156 8.76 -29.71 4.60
C ALA A 156 7.32 -29.51 4.09
N VAL A 157 6.70 -28.36 4.42
CA VAL A 157 5.29 -28.07 4.10
C VAL A 157 5.08 -26.76 3.36
N GLY A 158 6.02 -25.81 3.43
CA GLY A 158 5.96 -24.51 2.74
C GLY A 158 7.03 -24.34 1.66
N THR A 159 6.81 -23.36 0.79
CA THR A 159 7.83 -22.91 -0.19
C THR A 159 8.56 -21.70 0.38
N ILE A 160 9.87 -21.82 0.56
CA ILE A 160 10.72 -20.75 1.09
C ILE A 160 11.68 -20.30 -0.01
N ILE A 161 11.48 -19.08 -0.51
CA ILE A 161 12.47 -18.37 -1.32
C ILE A 161 13.46 -17.72 -0.36
N LYS A 162 14.68 -18.28 -0.29
CA LYS A 162 15.77 -17.75 0.53
C LYS A 162 16.66 -16.87 -0.32
N SER A 163 16.51 -15.55 -0.19
CA SER A 163 17.36 -14.60 -0.92
C SER A 163 18.75 -14.60 -0.32
N THR A 164 19.77 -14.91 -1.13
CA THR A 164 21.19 -14.91 -0.74
C THR A 164 21.95 -13.69 -1.27
N ALA A 165 21.25 -12.74 -1.87
CA ALA A 165 21.82 -11.50 -2.37
C ALA A 165 22.39 -10.63 -1.24
N THR A 166 23.65 -10.22 -1.39
CA THR A 166 24.41 -9.40 -0.42
C THR A 166 24.86 -8.06 -1.00
N SER A 167 24.44 -7.71 -2.21
CA SER A 167 24.96 -6.55 -2.94
C SER A 167 24.03 -5.35 -2.87
N GLY A 168 23.38 -5.10 -1.72
CA GLY A 168 22.41 -4.02 -1.52
C GLY A 168 23.02 -2.64 -1.75
N ILE A 169 23.27 -2.28 -3.01
CA ILE A 169 23.74 -0.98 -3.44
C ILE A 169 22.53 -0.06 -3.34
N GLU A 170 22.64 0.96 -2.50
CA GLU A 170 21.73 2.08 -2.46
C GLU A 170 21.87 2.87 -3.77
N ASN A 171 21.23 2.44 -4.86
CA ASN A 171 21.08 3.28 -6.04
C ASN A 171 19.59 3.47 -6.36
N PRO A 172 19.01 4.63 -5.98
CA PRO A 172 17.66 5.03 -6.39
C PRO A 172 17.46 4.99 -7.92
N GLU A 173 18.57 5.12 -8.66
CA GLU A 173 18.64 5.15 -10.12
C GLU A 173 18.87 3.78 -10.79
N ASP A 174 19.15 2.67 -10.08
CA ASP A 174 19.38 1.34 -10.69
C ASP A 174 18.21 0.34 -10.49
N GLY A 175 17.16 0.78 -9.79
CA GLY A 175 16.02 -0.05 -9.42
C GLY A 175 16.21 -0.74 -8.06
N VAL A 176 15.13 -1.29 -7.52
CA VAL A 176 15.10 -1.87 -6.16
C VAL A 176 15.58 -3.32 -6.21
N GLU A 177 16.61 -3.70 -5.47
CA GLU A 177 17.04 -5.11 -5.41
C GLU A 177 15.97 -5.98 -4.72
N CYS A 178 15.58 -7.08 -5.37
CA CYS A 178 14.58 -8.00 -4.81
C CYS A 178 14.72 -9.43 -5.37
N PRO A 179 14.42 -10.47 -4.58
CA PRO A 179 14.39 -11.85 -5.04
C PRO A 179 13.16 -12.17 -5.91
N ILE A 180 12.09 -11.38 -5.86
CA ILE A 180 10.90 -11.57 -6.71
C ILE A 180 10.45 -10.22 -7.27
N ARG A 181 10.31 -10.14 -8.60
CA ARG A 181 9.73 -8.99 -9.29
C ARG A 181 8.55 -9.41 -10.16
N ILE A 182 7.43 -8.72 -10.04
CA ILE A 182 6.37 -8.73 -11.05
C ILE A 182 6.56 -7.51 -11.94
N GLY A 183 6.67 -7.74 -13.25
CA GLY A 183 6.89 -6.68 -14.24
C GLY A 183 8.36 -6.48 -14.62
N SER A 184 8.83 -5.23 -14.70
CA SER A 184 10.13 -4.91 -15.32
C SER A 184 10.88 -3.79 -14.58
N LYS A 185 12.21 -3.90 -14.57
CA LYS A 185 13.12 -2.86 -14.06
C LYS A 185 13.48 -1.77 -15.08
N ASN A 186 12.98 -1.85 -16.31
CA ASN A 186 13.35 -0.88 -17.37
C ASN A 186 12.90 0.54 -16.98
N GLN A 187 13.80 1.51 -16.97
CA GLN A 187 13.47 2.87 -16.51
C GLN A 187 12.96 3.79 -17.63
N ASP A 188 13.22 3.46 -18.89
CA ASP A 188 12.98 4.33 -20.07
C ASP A 188 11.50 4.49 -20.45
N VAL A 189 10.59 3.91 -19.67
CA VAL A 189 9.19 3.69 -20.08
C VAL A 189 8.21 4.35 -19.11
N ASP A 190 8.46 5.54 -18.58
CA ASP A 190 7.52 6.14 -17.61
C ASP A 190 6.20 6.62 -18.24
N TRP A 191 5.31 7.17 -17.41
CA TRP A 191 4.05 7.75 -17.89
C TRP A 191 4.24 9.05 -18.68
N LYS A 192 5.47 9.56 -18.89
CA LYS A 192 5.73 10.77 -19.72
C LYS A 192 5.74 10.46 -21.21
N ALA A 193 5.91 9.20 -21.60
CA ALA A 193 5.77 8.80 -23.00
C ALA A 193 4.33 9.05 -23.48
N ARG A 194 4.17 9.59 -24.70
CA ARG A 194 2.85 9.94 -25.23
C ARG A 194 2.68 9.57 -26.70
N ILE A 195 1.45 9.23 -27.07
CA ILE A 195 1.01 9.11 -28.47
C ILE A 195 0.27 10.40 -28.84
N GLY A 196 0.78 11.11 -29.85
CA GLY A 196 0.16 12.35 -30.34
C GLY A 196 0.35 13.55 -29.41
N ASP A 197 -0.51 14.55 -29.60
CA ASP A 197 -0.50 15.80 -28.85
C ASP A 197 -1.25 15.70 -27.51
N THR A 198 -1.03 16.70 -26.66
CA THR A 198 -1.76 16.88 -25.41
C THR A 198 -3.09 17.58 -25.66
N ILE A 199 -4.13 17.16 -24.96
CA ILE A 199 -5.48 17.71 -25.06
C ILE A 199 -5.79 18.44 -23.73
N PRO A 200 -5.91 19.77 -23.72
CA PRO A 200 -6.22 20.52 -22.51
C PRO A 200 -7.59 20.16 -21.92
N LEU A 201 -7.72 20.28 -20.60
CA LEU A 201 -9.04 20.32 -19.97
C LEU A 201 -9.76 21.65 -20.30
N ALA A 202 -11.09 21.62 -20.28
CA ALA A 202 -11.90 22.83 -20.32
C ALA A 202 -11.67 23.71 -19.08
N PRO A 203 -11.96 25.04 -19.11
CA PRO A 203 -11.73 25.96 -17.99
C PRO A 203 -12.80 25.81 -16.88
N GLU A 204 -13.08 24.58 -16.48
CA GLU A 204 -14.02 24.21 -15.42
C GLU A 204 -13.29 23.35 -14.38
N VAL A 205 -13.54 23.61 -13.09
CA VAL A 205 -12.90 22.85 -12.02
C VAL A 205 -13.50 21.45 -11.93
N ALA A 206 -12.67 20.42 -12.07
CA ALA A 206 -13.08 19.04 -11.79
C ALA A 206 -12.70 18.69 -10.34
N LEU A 207 -13.70 18.47 -9.49
CA LEU A 207 -13.47 18.16 -8.07
C LEU A 207 -12.94 16.73 -7.87
N ALA A 208 -12.13 16.54 -6.82
CA ALA A 208 -11.73 15.23 -6.33
C ALA A 208 -12.95 14.32 -6.13
N GLY A 209 -12.81 13.06 -6.51
CA GLY A 209 -13.91 12.10 -6.62
C GLY A 209 -14.65 12.14 -7.96
N SER A 210 -14.36 13.08 -8.87
CA SER A 210 -14.96 13.07 -10.22
C SER A 210 -14.40 11.94 -11.09
N ARG A 211 -15.27 11.37 -11.92
CA ARG A 211 -14.92 10.47 -13.03
C ARG A 211 -15.21 11.08 -14.39
N ARG A 212 -15.71 12.31 -14.42
CA ARG A 212 -16.09 13.05 -15.61
C ARG A 212 -15.17 14.24 -15.76
N LEU A 213 -14.50 14.32 -16.90
CA LEU A 213 -13.56 15.39 -17.20
C LEU A 213 -13.94 16.00 -18.54
N LYS A 214 -14.23 17.29 -18.54
CA LYS A 214 -14.53 18.05 -19.74
C LYS A 214 -13.23 18.50 -20.40
N LEU A 215 -13.12 18.23 -21.69
CA LEU A 215 -11.93 18.53 -22.49
C LEU A 215 -12.18 19.72 -23.41
N ALA A 216 -11.10 20.33 -23.90
CA ALA A 216 -11.21 21.28 -25.00
C ALA A 216 -11.74 20.55 -26.29
N PRO A 217 -12.44 21.26 -27.20
CA PRO A 217 -13.03 20.65 -28.41
C PRO A 217 -12.02 19.95 -29.34
N ASN A 218 -12.52 19.05 -30.21
CA ASN A 218 -11.78 18.29 -31.24
C ASN A 218 -10.74 17.29 -30.69
N THR A 219 -11.18 16.37 -29.84
CA THR A 219 -10.30 15.36 -29.24
C THR A 219 -10.15 14.13 -30.16
N SER A 220 -8.93 13.60 -30.27
CA SER A 220 -8.65 12.35 -31.01
C SER A 220 -8.74 11.11 -30.12
N LEU A 221 -9.61 11.14 -29.09
CA LEU A 221 -9.75 10.08 -28.08
C LEU A 221 -10.83 9.07 -28.46
N SER A 222 -10.73 7.86 -27.91
CA SER A 222 -11.67 6.77 -28.11
C SER A 222 -11.91 6.01 -26.81
N VAL A 223 -13.10 5.43 -26.66
CA VAL A 223 -13.39 4.51 -25.56
C VAL A 223 -12.38 3.37 -25.59
N GLY A 224 -11.78 3.05 -24.44
CA GLY A 224 -10.72 2.06 -24.30
C GLY A 224 -9.30 2.63 -24.37
N ASP A 225 -9.11 3.89 -24.79
CA ASP A 225 -7.79 4.52 -24.74
C ASP A 225 -7.29 4.58 -23.28
N ASN A 226 -6.02 4.22 -23.09
CA ASN A 226 -5.30 4.54 -21.87
C ASN A 226 -4.74 5.95 -21.99
N ILE A 227 -5.10 6.81 -21.05
CA ILE A 227 -4.63 8.19 -20.98
C ILE A 227 -3.86 8.44 -19.68
N ILE A 228 -2.95 9.41 -19.73
CA ILE A 228 -2.44 10.07 -18.54
C ILE A 228 -3.12 11.43 -18.44
N ILE A 229 -3.70 11.72 -17.28
CA ILE A 229 -4.10 13.07 -16.90
C ILE A 229 -2.90 13.68 -16.19
N TRP A 230 -2.47 14.86 -16.63
CA TRP A 230 -1.29 15.54 -16.11
C TRP A 230 -1.67 16.93 -15.62
N HIS A 231 -1.43 17.18 -14.34
CA HIS A 231 -1.54 18.48 -13.70
C HIS A 231 -0.13 18.97 -13.39
N ARG A 232 0.29 20.04 -14.06
CA ARG A 232 1.65 20.57 -13.88
C ARG A 232 1.86 21.12 -12.48
N CYS A 233 3.07 20.99 -11.97
CA CYS A 233 3.52 21.70 -10.78
C CYS A 233 3.88 23.13 -11.20
N THR A 234 2.93 24.06 -11.13
CA THR A 234 3.07 25.48 -11.52
C THR A 234 3.35 26.35 -10.29
N ALA A 235 3.86 27.56 -10.50
CA ALA A 235 4.12 28.49 -9.41
C ALA A 235 2.82 28.92 -8.71
N GLU A 236 1.74 29.09 -9.45
CA GLU A 236 0.41 29.45 -8.94
C GLU A 236 -0.15 28.35 -8.04
N TRP A 237 -0.02 27.08 -8.44
CA TRP A 237 -0.43 25.96 -7.61
C TRP A 237 0.44 25.85 -6.34
N ILE A 238 1.76 25.94 -6.47
CA ILE A 238 2.69 25.91 -5.32
C ILE A 238 2.34 27.02 -4.32
N ALA A 239 2.06 28.24 -4.80
CA ALA A 239 1.64 29.34 -3.94
C ALA A 239 0.32 29.04 -3.22
N ALA A 240 -0.66 28.43 -3.90
CA ALA A 240 -1.94 28.04 -3.32
C ALA A 240 -1.81 26.97 -2.22
N ILE A 241 -0.72 26.19 -2.23
CA ILE A 241 -0.41 25.16 -1.23
C ILE A 241 0.69 25.58 -0.25
N ASN A 242 0.86 26.90 -0.06
CA ASN A 242 1.82 27.49 0.88
C ASN A 242 3.26 27.02 0.62
N GLY A 243 3.70 27.05 -0.65
CA GLY A 243 5.06 26.64 -1.00
C GLY A 243 5.33 25.14 -0.88
N GLY A 244 4.28 24.32 -0.76
CA GLY A 244 4.40 22.89 -0.46
C GLY A 244 4.34 22.57 1.03
N GLY A 245 4.20 23.57 1.91
CA GLY A 245 4.09 23.37 3.36
C GLY A 245 5.42 23.17 4.08
N VAL A 246 6.54 23.62 3.48
CA VAL A 246 7.85 23.67 4.16
C VAL A 246 7.96 24.91 5.06
N GLU A 247 8.86 24.89 6.04
CA GLU A 247 9.02 25.97 7.03
C GLU A 247 10.33 26.73 6.82
N LEU A 248 11.47 26.03 6.91
CA LEU A 248 12.81 26.59 6.74
C LEU A 248 13.44 26.23 5.39
N ASP A 249 13.04 25.11 4.80
CA ASP A 249 13.55 24.67 3.51
C ASP A 249 13.07 25.55 2.36
N GLN A 250 13.69 25.36 1.19
CA GLN A 250 13.19 25.98 -0.03
C GLN A 250 11.81 25.42 -0.37
N PRO A 251 10.84 26.28 -0.73
CA PRO A 251 9.56 25.85 -1.28
C PRO A 251 9.75 24.89 -2.46
N TRP A 252 8.75 24.05 -2.71
CA TRP A 252 8.74 23.20 -3.90
C TRP A 252 8.89 24.05 -5.17
N GLN A 253 9.59 23.55 -6.18
CA GLN A 253 9.83 24.31 -7.40
C GLN A 253 8.86 23.89 -8.53
N PRO A 254 8.53 24.81 -9.44
CA PRO A 254 7.76 24.47 -10.62
C PRO A 254 8.41 23.31 -11.40
N GLY A 255 7.61 22.29 -11.70
CA GLY A 255 8.05 21.07 -12.40
C GLY A 255 8.41 19.87 -11.51
N ASP A 256 8.69 20.05 -10.21
CA ASP A 256 9.19 18.97 -9.34
C ASP A 256 8.15 17.87 -9.07
N GLN A 257 6.90 18.27 -8.79
CA GLN A 257 5.86 17.39 -8.25
C GLN A 257 4.57 17.42 -9.10
N PRO A 258 4.60 17.04 -10.40
CA PRO A 258 3.39 16.98 -11.18
C PRO A 258 2.44 15.91 -10.61
N ILE A 259 1.16 16.24 -10.52
CA ILE A 259 0.12 15.26 -10.21
C ILE A 259 -0.26 14.55 -11.51
N MET A 260 -0.35 13.23 -11.45
CA MET A 260 -0.67 12.42 -12.62
C MET A 260 -1.65 11.31 -12.30
N TYR A 261 -2.50 10.95 -13.25
CA TYR A 261 -3.40 9.80 -13.14
C TYR A 261 -3.35 8.95 -14.42
N ASN A 262 -3.08 7.66 -14.28
CA ASN A 262 -3.24 6.70 -15.37
C ASN A 262 -4.69 6.17 -15.37
N ARG A 263 -5.44 6.41 -16.45
CA ARG A 263 -6.85 6.06 -16.55
C ARG A 263 -7.21 5.49 -17.92
N THR A 264 -8.18 4.59 -17.95
CA THR A 264 -8.81 4.15 -19.20
C THR A 264 -10.13 4.90 -19.42
N ILE A 265 -10.38 5.34 -20.65
CA ILE A 265 -11.66 5.95 -21.04
C ILE A 265 -12.75 4.87 -21.11
N LYS A 266 -13.84 5.06 -20.36
CA LYS A 266 -15.00 4.15 -20.31
C LYS A 266 -16.16 4.63 -21.18
N ALA A 267 -16.31 5.93 -21.36
CA ALA A 267 -17.30 6.53 -22.25
C ALA A 267 -16.82 7.92 -22.71
N ILE A 268 -17.37 8.39 -23.81
CA ILE A 268 -17.20 9.76 -24.33
C ILE A 268 -18.60 10.29 -24.62
N ASP A 269 -18.91 11.45 -24.05
CA ASP A 269 -20.16 12.18 -24.25
C ASP A 269 -19.79 13.58 -24.75
N GLU A 270 -19.85 13.78 -26.06
CA GLU A 270 -19.36 14.98 -26.75
C GLU A 270 -17.90 15.34 -26.39
N ASP A 271 -17.68 16.39 -25.59
CA ASP A 271 -16.37 16.87 -25.13
C ASP A 271 -16.01 16.37 -23.71
N GLU A 272 -16.85 15.54 -23.09
CA GLU A 272 -16.62 14.98 -21.77
C GLU A 272 -16.20 13.50 -21.85
N ILE A 273 -15.12 13.16 -21.15
CA ILE A 273 -14.69 11.77 -20.99
C ILE A 273 -15.11 11.22 -19.62
N VAL A 274 -15.53 9.95 -19.60
CA VAL A 274 -15.73 9.18 -18.37
C VAL A 274 -14.53 8.26 -18.15
N ILE A 275 -13.80 8.45 -17.06
CA ILE A 275 -12.63 7.66 -16.71
C ILE A 275 -12.95 6.46 -15.81
N CYS A 276 -12.07 5.45 -15.83
CA CYS A 276 -12.26 4.18 -15.13
C CYS A 276 -12.28 4.28 -13.61
N ALA A 277 -11.65 5.30 -13.01
CA ALA A 277 -11.56 5.52 -11.57
C ALA A 277 -11.46 7.03 -11.31
N PRO A 278 -11.90 7.53 -10.14
CA PRO A 278 -11.93 8.96 -9.88
C PRO A 278 -10.52 9.58 -9.83
N ILE A 279 -10.48 10.90 -10.02
CA ILE A 279 -9.34 11.74 -9.62
C ILE A 279 -9.38 11.99 -8.10
N PHE A 280 -8.24 12.25 -7.48
CA PHE A 280 -8.13 12.45 -6.03
C PHE A 280 -7.56 13.82 -5.64
N ASN A 281 -7.42 14.73 -6.61
CA ASN A 281 -7.06 16.12 -6.41
C ASN A 281 -8.00 16.96 -7.27
N ASP A 282 -8.38 18.14 -6.79
CA ASP A 282 -9.11 19.08 -7.63
C ASP A 282 -8.25 19.50 -8.82
N LEU A 283 -8.83 19.47 -10.00
CA LEU A 283 -8.19 19.95 -11.22
C LEU A 283 -8.74 21.35 -11.49
N ASP A 284 -8.01 22.38 -11.02
CA ASP A 284 -8.36 23.79 -11.19
C ASP A 284 -7.47 24.44 -12.28
N PRO A 285 -8.02 24.72 -13.47
CA PRO A 285 -7.27 25.34 -14.56
C PRO A 285 -6.75 26.75 -14.27
N SER A 286 -7.22 27.41 -13.19
CA SER A 286 -6.68 28.70 -12.76
C SER A 286 -5.39 28.57 -11.96
N LEU A 287 -5.13 27.40 -11.37
CA LEU A 287 -3.93 27.12 -10.59
C LEU A 287 -2.86 26.38 -11.40
N SER A 288 -3.25 25.59 -12.41
CA SER A 288 -2.30 24.80 -13.19
C SER A 288 -2.72 24.59 -14.64
N GLU A 289 -1.74 24.36 -15.51
CA GLU A 289 -1.98 23.79 -16.83
C GLU A 289 -2.27 22.29 -16.69
N ILE A 290 -3.48 21.89 -17.12
CA ILE A 290 -3.98 20.52 -16.98
C ILE A 290 -4.38 19.98 -18.35
N PHE A 291 -3.88 18.80 -18.69
CA PHE A 291 -4.13 18.17 -19.98
C PHE A 291 -4.11 16.65 -19.87
N VAL A 292 -4.64 15.99 -20.90
CA VAL A 292 -4.57 14.54 -21.08
C VAL A 292 -3.78 14.18 -22.33
N TYR A 293 -3.19 12.99 -22.35
CA TYR A 293 -2.62 12.42 -23.57
C TYR A 293 -2.73 10.90 -23.53
N LYS A 294 -2.73 10.27 -24.71
CA LYS A 294 -2.73 8.80 -24.82
C LYS A 294 -1.38 8.24 -24.41
N TRP A 295 -1.40 7.23 -23.55
CA TRP A 295 -0.20 6.48 -23.14
C TRP A 295 -0.05 5.21 -23.99
N PRO A 296 1.15 4.89 -24.49
CA PRO A 296 1.36 3.74 -25.37
C PRO A 296 1.33 2.36 -24.69
N ASN A 297 1.02 2.27 -23.39
CA ASN A 297 0.98 1.00 -22.63
C ASN A 297 2.27 0.16 -22.74
N MET A 298 3.43 0.83 -22.82
CA MET A 298 4.68 0.16 -23.15
C MET A 298 5.12 -0.77 -22.01
N ASN A 299 5.34 -2.05 -22.34
CA ASN A 299 5.96 -3.07 -21.49
C ASN A 299 5.29 -3.30 -20.12
N GLU A 300 3.98 -3.09 -20.02
CA GLU A 300 3.24 -3.38 -18.80
C GLU A 300 2.89 -4.87 -18.71
N VAL A 301 3.24 -5.50 -17.59
CA VAL A 301 2.83 -6.87 -17.28
C VAL A 301 1.39 -6.88 -16.77
N VAL A 302 0.56 -7.74 -17.33
CA VAL A 302 -0.87 -7.81 -17.04
C VAL A 302 -1.26 -9.19 -16.55
N ASN A 303 -2.17 -9.30 -15.58
CA ASN A 303 -2.70 -10.58 -15.10
C ASN A 303 -1.60 -11.55 -14.63
N SER A 304 -0.72 -11.09 -13.73
CA SER A 304 0.36 -11.91 -13.16
C SER A 304 0.38 -11.76 -11.64
N GLY A 305 0.85 -12.79 -10.95
CA GLY A 305 0.83 -12.78 -9.48
C GLY A 305 1.79 -13.74 -8.81
N VAL A 306 2.01 -13.48 -7.52
CA VAL A 306 2.84 -14.28 -6.62
C VAL A 306 1.99 -14.76 -5.45
N GLU A 307 2.00 -16.05 -5.18
CA GLU A 307 1.09 -16.60 -4.16
C GLU A 307 1.63 -17.81 -3.41
N ASP A 308 1.10 -18.01 -2.21
CA ASP A 308 1.31 -19.19 -1.37
C ASP A 308 2.80 -19.48 -1.09
N LEU A 309 3.59 -18.48 -0.70
CA LEU A 309 5.02 -18.68 -0.43
C LEU A 309 5.56 -17.76 0.67
N ARG A 310 6.75 -18.11 1.15
CA ARG A 310 7.55 -17.27 2.04
C ARG A 310 8.77 -16.74 1.30
N VAL A 311 9.05 -15.45 1.41
CA VAL A 311 10.34 -14.84 1.06
C VAL A 311 11.08 -14.55 2.36
N ASP A 312 12.29 -15.07 2.48
CA ASP A 312 13.15 -14.91 3.63
C ASP A 312 14.52 -14.39 3.17
N MET A 313 14.91 -13.20 3.60
CA MET A 313 16.25 -12.68 3.32
C MET A 313 17.30 -13.38 4.20
N VAL A 314 18.53 -13.51 3.73
CA VAL A 314 19.64 -13.88 4.62
C VAL A 314 19.74 -12.89 5.78
N GLU A 315 20.13 -13.41 6.94
CA GLU A 315 20.47 -12.51 8.04
C GLU A 315 21.70 -11.70 7.63
N PRO A 316 21.67 -10.36 7.74
CA PRO A 316 22.84 -9.56 7.40
C PRO A 316 24.02 -9.89 8.32
N PRO A 317 25.26 -9.70 7.86
CA PRO A 317 26.44 -9.82 8.70
C PRO A 317 26.36 -8.93 9.94
N THR A 318 26.89 -9.42 11.06
CA THR A 318 26.97 -8.66 12.32
C THR A 318 27.63 -7.30 12.10
N GLY A 319 26.96 -6.23 12.55
CA GLY A 319 27.43 -4.85 12.40
C GLY A 319 27.17 -4.21 11.05
N LEU A 320 26.60 -4.94 10.07
CA LEU A 320 26.28 -4.44 8.73
C LEU A 320 24.80 -4.69 8.39
N PRO A 321 23.85 -4.09 9.13
CA PRO A 321 22.43 -4.43 9.04
C PRO A 321 21.80 -4.14 7.67
N ASN A 322 22.43 -3.32 6.84
CA ASN A 322 21.94 -2.96 5.50
C ASN A 322 22.57 -3.85 4.39
N ASN A 323 23.47 -4.78 4.72
CA ASN A 323 24.22 -5.58 3.76
C ASN A 323 23.47 -6.86 3.31
N HIS A 324 22.33 -6.65 2.64
CA HIS A 324 21.44 -7.63 2.02
C HIS A 324 20.42 -6.90 1.11
N ALA A 325 19.61 -7.66 0.37
CA ALA A 325 18.65 -7.11 -0.60
C ALA A 325 17.63 -6.13 0.00
N ASP A 326 17.18 -5.17 -0.82
CA ASP A 326 16.27 -4.11 -0.41
C ASP A 326 14.89 -4.64 -0.02
N SER A 327 14.14 -5.18 -0.99
CA SER A 327 12.73 -5.52 -0.81
C SER A 327 12.45 -6.97 -1.15
N CYS A 328 11.49 -7.61 -0.48
CA CYS A 328 11.16 -9.01 -0.78
C CYS A 328 10.44 -9.18 -2.12
N ILE A 329 9.35 -8.43 -2.32
CA ILE A 329 8.55 -8.51 -3.53
C ILE A 329 8.36 -7.09 -4.08
N VAL A 330 8.76 -6.88 -5.33
CA VAL A 330 8.54 -5.62 -6.03
C VAL A 330 7.57 -5.83 -7.18
N ILE A 331 6.52 -5.02 -7.22
CA ILE A 331 5.53 -4.96 -8.29
C ILE A 331 5.77 -3.67 -9.04
N GLU A 332 6.26 -3.76 -10.27
CA GLU A 332 6.71 -2.60 -11.03
C GLU A 332 6.36 -2.72 -12.51
N ARG A 333 5.67 -1.71 -13.07
CA ARG A 333 5.19 -1.72 -14.47
C ARG A 333 4.22 -2.84 -14.74
N SER A 334 3.19 -2.88 -13.91
CA SER A 334 2.18 -3.90 -14.04
C SER A 334 0.79 -3.37 -13.74
N ARG A 335 -0.20 -4.06 -14.29
CA ARG A 335 -1.60 -3.84 -13.94
C ARG A 335 -2.36 -5.13 -13.79
N ASP A 336 -3.42 -5.07 -12.99
CA ASP A 336 -4.24 -6.26 -12.72
C ASP A 336 -3.34 -7.39 -12.19
N THR A 337 -2.49 -7.07 -11.20
CA THR A 337 -1.53 -7.99 -10.60
C THR A 337 -1.78 -8.15 -9.11
N TRP A 338 -1.22 -9.21 -8.53
CA TRP A 338 -1.44 -9.49 -7.11
C TRP A 338 -0.28 -10.18 -6.40
N VAL A 339 -0.27 -10.02 -5.08
CA VAL A 339 0.45 -10.89 -4.15
C VAL A 339 -0.56 -11.41 -3.14
N ARG A 340 -0.66 -12.72 -2.95
CA ARG A 340 -1.59 -13.27 -1.95
C ARG A 340 -1.04 -14.40 -1.10
N ASN A 341 -1.51 -14.48 0.14
CA ASN A 341 -1.21 -15.58 1.06
C ASN A 341 0.31 -15.83 1.22
N ALA A 342 1.06 -14.75 1.45
CA ALA A 342 2.52 -14.78 1.50
C ALA A 342 3.07 -14.29 2.84
N ALA A 343 4.35 -14.56 3.11
CA ALA A 343 5.10 -13.96 4.21
C ALA A 343 6.45 -13.46 3.70
N THR A 344 6.84 -12.27 4.14
CA THR A 344 8.13 -11.63 3.84
C THR A 344 8.85 -11.33 5.15
N THR A 345 10.13 -11.64 5.23
CA THR A 345 10.90 -11.45 6.47
C THR A 345 12.33 -10.99 6.19
N ARG A 346 12.88 -10.23 7.14
CA ARG A 346 14.29 -9.76 7.14
C ARG A 346 14.66 -8.83 5.99
N PHE A 347 13.69 -8.18 5.35
CA PHE A 347 13.96 -7.16 4.31
C PHE A 347 14.57 -5.89 4.91
N LYS A 348 15.31 -5.14 4.08
CA LYS A 348 15.91 -3.85 4.46
C LYS A 348 14.93 -2.69 4.24
N GLN A 349 14.40 -2.59 3.03
CA GLN A 349 13.51 -1.53 2.58
C GLN A 349 12.04 -1.92 2.73
N SER A 350 11.50 -2.87 1.95
CA SER A 350 10.07 -3.20 1.98
C SER A 350 9.78 -4.70 1.97
N GLY A 351 8.69 -5.11 2.62
CA GLY A 351 8.14 -6.46 2.45
C GLY A 351 7.53 -6.59 1.06
N VAL A 352 6.57 -5.73 0.76
CA VAL A 352 5.99 -5.57 -0.58
C VAL A 352 6.03 -4.11 -1.00
N MET A 353 6.59 -3.83 -2.18
CA MET A 353 6.59 -2.50 -2.77
C MET A 353 5.92 -2.50 -4.14
N VAL A 354 4.99 -1.58 -4.34
CA VAL A 354 4.31 -1.31 -5.61
C VAL A 354 4.81 0.01 -6.16
N ARG A 355 5.24 0.04 -7.43
CA ARG A 355 5.67 1.28 -8.12
C ARG A 355 5.24 1.20 -9.58
N ARG A 356 5.01 2.34 -10.24
CA ARG A 356 4.71 2.43 -11.69
C ARG A 356 3.66 1.40 -12.13
N SER A 357 2.64 1.18 -11.31
CA SER A 357 1.70 0.08 -11.45
C SER A 357 0.33 0.52 -10.99
N HIS A 358 -0.73 -0.10 -11.54
CA HIS A 358 -2.08 0.22 -11.11
C HIS A 358 -3.04 -0.96 -11.08
N ARG A 359 -4.07 -0.90 -10.23
CA ARG A 359 -5.01 -2.03 -10.01
C ARG A 359 -4.29 -3.27 -9.48
N VAL A 360 -3.60 -3.08 -8.36
CA VAL A 360 -2.79 -4.11 -7.69
C VAL A 360 -3.46 -4.49 -6.38
N THR A 361 -3.59 -5.79 -6.09
CA THR A 361 -4.03 -6.27 -4.77
C THR A 361 -2.92 -7.03 -4.04
N VAL A 362 -2.68 -6.68 -2.78
CA VAL A 362 -1.84 -7.41 -1.83
C VAL A 362 -2.75 -7.91 -0.72
N GLU A 363 -3.03 -9.22 -0.69
CA GLU A 363 -4.06 -9.81 0.18
C GLU A 363 -3.47 -10.88 1.11
N ASN A 364 -3.78 -10.81 2.41
CA ASN A 364 -3.36 -11.81 3.39
C ASN A 364 -1.83 -12.03 3.39
N VAL A 365 -1.07 -10.93 3.48
CA VAL A 365 0.41 -10.93 3.46
C VAL A 365 0.99 -10.47 4.78
N TRP A 366 2.01 -11.16 5.26
CA TRP A 366 2.77 -10.74 6.44
C TRP A 366 4.12 -10.16 6.04
N ALA A 367 4.47 -9.00 6.59
CA ALA A 367 5.79 -8.36 6.43
C ALA A 367 6.38 -8.14 7.82
N LEU A 368 7.41 -8.93 8.16
CA LEU A 368 7.86 -9.12 9.54
C LEU A 368 9.38 -8.95 9.67
N GLU A 369 9.81 -8.51 10.85
CA GLU A 369 11.21 -8.51 11.28
C GLU A 369 12.19 -7.90 10.26
N PRO A 370 11.98 -6.67 9.76
CA PRO A 370 12.95 -6.01 8.89
C PRO A 370 14.34 -5.93 9.55
N ARG A 371 15.39 -5.98 8.73
CA ARG A 371 16.79 -5.87 9.15
C ARG A 371 17.43 -4.69 8.44
N SER A 372 17.56 -3.59 9.16
CA SER A 372 18.19 -2.36 8.69
C SER A 372 18.46 -1.44 9.88
N GLU A 373 19.18 -0.37 9.64
CA GLU A 373 19.13 0.82 10.51
C GLU A 373 17.71 1.42 10.55
N LEU A 374 17.36 2.11 11.65
CA LEU A 374 16.10 2.84 11.80
C LEU A 374 16.22 4.25 11.21
N LYS A 375 16.46 4.35 9.90
CA LYS A 375 16.64 5.63 9.20
C LYS A 375 15.76 5.77 7.96
N GLY A 376 15.81 6.96 7.34
CA GLY A 376 15.15 7.27 6.08
C GLY A 376 15.39 6.21 5.02
N GLY A 377 14.37 5.90 4.22
CA GLY A 377 14.46 4.92 3.13
C GLY A 377 14.25 3.45 3.53
N PHE A 378 14.15 3.11 4.82
CA PHE A 378 14.06 1.71 5.29
C PHE A 378 12.82 1.38 6.12
N ARG A 379 12.52 0.07 6.19
CA ARG A 379 11.43 -0.55 6.96
C ARG A 379 10.02 -0.06 6.61
N TYR A 380 9.73 -0.03 5.32
CA TYR A 380 8.44 0.28 4.71
C TYR A 380 7.70 -1.02 4.39
N ASN A 381 7.04 -1.62 5.37
CA ASN A 381 6.54 -3.00 5.25
C ASN A 381 5.63 -3.19 4.03
N PHE A 382 4.67 -2.28 3.84
CA PHE A 382 3.81 -2.20 2.66
C PHE A 382 3.88 -0.80 2.04
N CYS A 383 4.55 -0.70 0.89
CA CYS A 383 4.86 0.56 0.24
C CYS A 383 4.13 0.70 -1.09
N ALA A 384 3.28 1.71 -1.23
CA ALA A 384 2.84 2.24 -2.51
C ALA A 384 3.77 3.39 -2.89
N GLY A 385 4.78 3.11 -3.72
CA GLY A 385 5.80 4.06 -4.14
C GLY A 385 5.45 4.87 -5.39
N TYR A 386 6.48 5.41 -6.05
CA TYR A 386 6.35 6.27 -7.24
C TYR A 386 5.42 5.68 -8.30
N MET A 387 4.42 6.44 -8.73
CA MET A 387 3.39 6.06 -9.72
C MET A 387 2.60 4.79 -9.35
N ALA A 388 2.42 4.49 -8.06
CA ALA A 388 1.52 3.43 -7.60
C ALA A 388 0.09 3.98 -7.49
N GLN A 389 -0.85 3.43 -8.25
CA GLN A 389 -2.24 3.90 -8.25
C GLN A 389 -3.26 2.78 -8.09
N GLN A 390 -4.39 3.05 -7.43
CA GLN A 390 -5.47 2.07 -7.30
C GLN A 390 -4.98 0.75 -6.66
N VAL A 391 -4.23 0.86 -5.56
CA VAL A 391 -3.59 -0.27 -4.88
C VAL A 391 -4.39 -0.63 -3.64
N LEU A 392 -4.77 -1.90 -3.50
CA LEU A 392 -5.43 -2.43 -2.32
C LEU A 392 -4.47 -3.33 -1.54
N PHE A 393 -4.14 -2.94 -0.32
CA PHE A 393 -3.55 -3.82 0.69
C PHE A 393 -4.68 -4.27 1.63
N THR A 394 -5.02 -5.55 1.66
CA THR A 394 -6.10 -6.09 2.52
C THR A 394 -5.62 -7.25 3.37
N ASP A 395 -6.05 -7.29 4.63
CA ASP A 395 -5.71 -8.37 5.57
C ASP A 395 -4.20 -8.53 5.76
N VAL A 396 -3.47 -7.39 5.78
CA VAL A 396 -2.02 -7.36 5.87
C VAL A 396 -1.54 -7.17 7.31
N VAL A 397 -0.41 -7.80 7.64
CA VAL A 397 0.21 -7.70 8.97
C VAL A 397 1.63 -7.16 8.83
N ALA A 398 1.89 -6.02 9.47
CA ALA A 398 3.22 -5.44 9.62
C ALA A 398 3.73 -5.62 11.05
N ALA A 399 5.02 -5.94 11.20
CA ALA A 399 5.70 -5.93 12.49
C ALA A 399 7.06 -5.21 12.40
N GLU A 400 7.41 -4.47 13.45
CA GLU A 400 8.70 -3.79 13.63
C GLU A 400 9.04 -2.80 12.49
N ALA A 401 8.01 -2.24 11.87
CA ALA A 401 8.12 -1.28 10.79
C ALA A 401 8.63 0.07 11.30
N ARG A 402 9.32 0.83 10.44
CA ARG A 402 9.43 2.28 10.65
C ARG A 402 8.11 2.91 10.18
N HIS A 403 7.76 2.70 8.93
CA HIS A 403 6.44 3.07 8.39
C HIS A 403 5.75 1.78 7.93
N ALA A 404 4.72 1.33 8.64
CA ALA A 404 4.08 0.04 8.32
C ALA A 404 3.35 0.10 6.98
N PHE A 405 2.58 1.17 6.79
CA PHE A 405 1.75 1.42 5.62
C PHE A 405 2.12 2.80 5.06
N VAL A 406 2.76 2.82 3.90
CA VAL A 406 3.34 4.06 3.37
C VAL A 406 2.95 4.29 1.92
N ALA A 407 2.47 5.50 1.64
CA ALA A 407 2.43 6.04 0.29
C ALA A 407 3.68 6.91 0.08
N GLY A 408 4.64 6.39 -0.66
CA GLY A 408 5.83 7.11 -1.09
C GLY A 408 5.76 7.46 -2.57
N GLY A 409 6.66 8.31 -3.05
CA GLY A 409 6.82 8.53 -4.50
C GLY A 409 6.18 9.80 -5.05
N GLY A 410 6.21 10.88 -4.28
CA GLY A 410 5.82 12.18 -4.79
C GLY A 410 4.32 12.32 -4.98
N ALA A 411 3.94 13.33 -5.75
CA ALA A 411 2.54 13.64 -6.07
C ALA A 411 1.90 12.63 -7.05
N SER A 412 2.47 11.44 -7.21
CA SER A 412 2.07 10.44 -8.22
C SER A 412 1.38 9.20 -7.64
N ALA A 413 1.49 8.95 -6.33
CA ALA A 413 0.78 7.88 -5.65
C ALA A 413 -0.68 8.30 -5.35
N SER A 414 -1.67 7.50 -5.77
CA SER A 414 -3.07 7.84 -5.53
C SER A 414 -4.07 6.69 -5.48
N GLY A 415 -5.15 6.87 -4.73
CA GLY A 415 -6.22 5.86 -4.60
C GLY A 415 -5.69 4.57 -3.97
N VAL A 416 -4.94 4.70 -2.88
CA VAL A 416 -4.33 3.57 -2.16
C VAL A 416 -5.17 3.25 -0.93
N VAL A 417 -5.47 1.98 -0.71
CA VAL A 417 -6.30 1.50 0.39
C VAL A 417 -5.52 0.50 1.23
N TRP A 418 -5.48 0.72 2.54
CA TRP A 418 -5.12 -0.29 3.55
C TRP A 418 -6.39 -0.68 4.29
N LEU A 419 -6.86 -1.90 4.03
CA LEU A 419 -8.11 -2.46 4.54
C LEU A 419 -7.81 -3.58 5.54
N ASP A 420 -8.44 -3.54 6.71
CA ASP A 420 -8.29 -4.56 7.77
C ASP A 420 -6.81 -4.90 8.06
N ALA A 421 -6.00 -3.85 8.15
CA ALA A 421 -4.56 -3.96 8.30
C ALA A 421 -4.14 -3.86 9.78
N VAL A 422 -3.10 -4.61 10.17
CA VAL A 422 -2.58 -4.59 11.55
C VAL A 422 -1.11 -4.23 11.55
N SER A 423 -0.74 -3.23 12.35
CA SER A 423 0.65 -2.87 12.64
C SER A 423 0.99 -3.17 14.10
N LYS A 424 2.12 -3.86 14.31
CA LYS A 424 2.60 -4.34 15.61
C LYS A 424 4.02 -3.86 15.87
N ASN A 425 4.23 -3.25 17.03
CA ASN A 425 5.54 -2.78 17.47
C ASN A 425 6.23 -1.86 16.43
N GLY A 426 5.46 -0.95 15.81
CA GLY A 426 6.00 0.04 14.90
C GLY A 426 6.91 1.05 15.62
N TYR A 427 7.79 1.72 14.87
CA TYR A 427 8.75 2.71 15.38
C TYR A 427 8.45 4.15 14.93
N LEU A 428 7.56 4.33 13.97
CA LEU A 428 7.12 5.62 13.44
C LEU A 428 5.73 5.46 12.79
N GLU A 429 5.22 6.56 12.25
CA GLU A 429 3.89 6.71 11.65
C GLU A 429 3.69 5.94 10.34
N SER A 430 2.45 5.55 10.05
CA SER A 430 1.96 5.19 8.73
C SER A 430 1.22 6.37 8.09
N GLY A 431 1.20 6.48 6.77
CA GLY A 431 0.58 7.61 6.07
C GLY A 431 1.22 7.96 4.73
N GLY A 432 0.90 9.15 4.22
CA GLY A 432 1.66 9.76 3.14
C GLY A 432 3.08 10.11 3.61
N HIS A 433 4.11 9.79 2.81
CA HIS A 433 5.50 9.97 3.23
C HIS A 433 6.08 11.35 2.90
N ALA A 434 5.87 11.82 1.67
CA ALA A 434 6.38 13.10 1.19
C ALA A 434 5.59 13.55 -0.04
N HIS A 435 5.48 14.87 -0.23
CA HIS A 435 5.08 15.50 -1.49
C HIS A 435 3.71 15.04 -2.05
N TRP A 436 2.65 15.34 -1.31
CA TRP A 436 1.27 15.44 -1.82
C TRP A 436 0.64 14.13 -2.34
N SER A 437 0.83 12.96 -1.72
CA SER A 437 0.06 11.75 -2.12
C SER A 437 -1.46 11.95 -1.98
N GLN A 438 -2.29 11.40 -2.88
CA GLN A 438 -3.72 11.74 -2.88
C GLN A 438 -4.65 10.55 -2.69
N GLY A 439 -5.72 10.71 -1.91
CA GLY A 439 -6.74 9.68 -1.80
C GLY A 439 -6.21 8.40 -1.16
N LEU A 440 -5.64 8.52 0.03
CA LEU A 440 -5.25 7.37 0.86
C LEU A 440 -6.43 7.02 1.77
N LEU A 441 -6.83 5.75 1.81
CA LEU A 441 -7.82 5.25 2.76
C LEU A 441 -7.17 4.23 3.69
N PHE A 442 -7.26 4.50 4.98
CA PHE A 442 -7.01 3.54 6.04
C PHE A 442 -8.38 3.14 6.58
N ASP A 443 -8.80 1.91 6.32
CA ASP A 443 -10.12 1.39 6.66
C ASP A 443 -9.96 0.18 7.59
N ASN A 444 -10.48 0.29 8.82
CA ASN A 444 -10.30 -0.69 9.89
C ASN A 444 -8.82 -1.02 10.21
N VAL A 445 -7.94 -0.03 10.12
CA VAL A 445 -6.53 -0.22 10.47
C VAL A 445 -6.36 -0.24 11.98
N THR A 446 -5.66 -1.24 12.51
CA THR A 446 -5.37 -1.39 13.93
C THR A 446 -3.88 -1.23 14.22
N GLU A 447 -3.55 -0.29 15.10
CA GLU A 447 -2.20 -0.05 15.63
C GLU A 447 -2.13 -0.53 17.08
N THR A 448 -1.63 -1.76 17.29
CA THR A 448 -1.76 -2.44 18.61
C THR A 448 -0.72 -2.00 19.63
N MET A 449 0.52 -1.78 19.18
CA MET A 449 1.66 -1.43 20.02
C MET A 449 2.66 -0.63 19.20
N ASN A 450 3.26 0.36 19.82
CA ASN A 450 4.29 1.19 19.20
C ASN A 450 5.48 1.32 20.16
N SER A 451 6.69 1.16 19.65
CA SER A 451 7.96 1.24 20.39
C SER A 451 8.62 2.63 20.27
N SER A 452 7.92 3.61 19.71
CA SER A 452 8.36 4.99 19.62
C SER A 452 8.45 5.64 21.02
N PRO A 453 9.35 6.62 21.19
CA PRO A 453 9.28 7.54 22.32
C PRO A 453 7.89 8.19 22.44
N GLU A 454 7.46 8.56 23.66
CA GLU A 454 6.12 9.12 23.93
C GLU A 454 5.71 10.27 22.99
N HIS A 455 6.63 11.18 22.65
CA HIS A 455 6.36 12.31 21.74
C HIS A 455 6.11 11.91 20.28
N LYS A 456 6.34 10.64 19.92
CA LYS A 456 6.14 10.05 18.59
C LYS A 456 5.01 9.01 18.59
N LYS A 457 4.15 9.00 19.60
CA LYS A 457 2.94 8.16 19.63
C LYS A 457 1.83 8.62 18.68
N VAL A 458 2.15 9.40 17.65
CA VAL A 458 1.23 9.70 16.55
C VAL A 458 1.57 8.73 15.42
N VAL A 459 0.74 7.71 15.24
CA VAL A 459 1.07 6.50 14.49
C VAL A 459 0.36 6.37 13.15
N LEU A 460 -0.73 7.11 12.93
CA LEU A 460 -1.39 7.26 11.63
C LEU A 460 -1.45 8.75 11.28
N ASN A 461 -0.89 9.14 10.14
CA ASN A 461 -0.69 10.54 9.80
C ASN A 461 -1.19 10.90 8.39
N LEU A 462 -2.11 11.86 8.35
CA LEU A 462 -2.56 12.58 7.17
C LEU A 462 -2.20 14.06 7.34
N HIS A 463 -0.92 14.40 7.09
CA HIS A 463 -0.30 15.58 7.70
C HIS A 463 0.73 16.30 6.82
N ASN A 464 1.13 17.48 7.28
CA ASN A 464 2.32 18.21 6.86
C ASN A 464 3.55 17.73 7.65
N ARG A 465 4.65 17.51 6.93
CA ARG A 465 5.95 17.09 7.46
C ARG A 465 6.97 18.22 7.48
N ALA A 466 6.60 19.43 7.07
CA ALA A 466 7.50 20.59 7.00
C ALA A 466 8.84 20.23 6.36
N ASP A 467 9.95 20.60 7.01
CA ASP A 467 11.33 20.34 6.60
C ASP A 467 11.78 18.89 6.92
N GLY A 468 10.83 17.97 7.08
CA GLY A 468 11.12 16.56 7.23
C GLY A 468 11.86 16.01 6.01
N GLY A 469 12.63 14.93 6.22
CA GLY A 469 13.39 14.30 5.13
C GLY A 469 14.87 14.62 5.11
N ALA A 470 15.40 15.32 6.13
CA ALA A 470 16.82 15.41 6.35
C ALA A 470 17.46 14.01 6.42
N ASP A 471 18.46 13.78 5.59
CA ASP A 471 19.30 12.59 5.67
C ASP A 471 20.47 12.80 6.67
N GLU A 472 21.41 11.86 6.71
CA GLU A 472 22.54 11.90 7.63
C GLU A 472 23.56 13.02 7.32
N THR A 473 23.49 13.66 6.13
CA THR A 473 24.36 14.80 5.77
C THR A 473 23.78 16.13 6.24
N GLY A 474 22.51 16.14 6.67
CA GLY A 474 21.77 17.34 7.04
C GLY A 474 21.11 18.05 5.85
N ASP A 475 21.17 17.46 4.65
CA ASP A 475 20.44 17.96 3.49
C ASP A 475 18.97 17.53 3.60
N SER A 476 18.09 18.52 3.73
CA SER A 476 16.65 18.27 3.76
C SER A 476 16.08 18.13 2.36
N HIS A 477 15.19 17.15 2.19
CA HIS A 477 14.47 16.88 0.95
C HIS A 477 13.09 17.58 0.89
N ALA A 478 12.85 18.57 1.77
CA ALA A 478 11.69 19.46 1.73
C ALA A 478 10.36 18.69 1.58
N HIS A 479 10.06 17.76 2.49
CA HIS A 479 8.91 16.86 2.35
C HIS A 479 7.56 17.58 2.24
N GLY A 480 7.35 18.61 3.07
CA GLY A 480 6.12 19.39 3.11
C GLY A 480 4.85 18.55 3.35
N TRP A 481 3.74 18.97 2.75
CA TRP A 481 2.46 18.26 2.80
C TRP A 481 2.58 16.83 2.26
N SER A 482 2.22 15.83 3.07
CA SER A 482 2.45 14.43 2.72
C SER A 482 1.26 13.78 2.02
N SER A 483 0.04 14.16 2.40
CA SER A 483 -1.19 13.56 1.86
C SER A 483 -2.40 14.49 1.89
N VAL A 484 -3.28 14.30 0.90
CA VAL A 484 -4.49 15.08 0.68
C VAL A 484 -5.68 14.19 0.30
N TYR A 485 -6.92 14.65 0.49
CA TYR A 485 -8.15 13.90 0.21
C TYR A 485 -8.16 12.49 0.83
N SER A 486 -7.46 12.32 1.95
CA SER A 486 -7.20 11.04 2.58
C SER A 486 -8.07 10.84 3.83
N VAL A 487 -8.35 9.59 4.17
CA VAL A 487 -9.36 9.22 5.17
C VAL A 487 -8.80 8.15 6.12
N LEU A 488 -8.95 8.39 7.42
CA LEU A 488 -8.92 7.36 8.45
C LEU A 488 -10.37 6.97 8.77
N TRP A 489 -10.78 5.77 8.39
CA TRP A 489 -12.15 5.26 8.59
C TRP A 489 -12.12 4.10 9.58
N ASN A 490 -12.82 4.26 10.71
CA ASN A 490 -12.97 3.22 11.71
C ASN A 490 -11.64 2.58 12.20
N CYS A 491 -10.58 3.38 12.25
CA CYS A 491 -9.27 2.92 12.71
C CYS A 491 -9.22 2.79 14.23
N LYS A 492 -8.43 1.84 14.74
CA LYS A 492 -8.25 1.60 16.17
C LYS A 492 -6.81 1.78 16.61
N LEU A 493 -6.59 2.69 17.57
CA LEU A 493 -5.28 3.09 18.07
C LEU A 493 -5.14 2.71 19.54
N ASP A 494 -4.49 1.58 19.82
CA ASP A 494 -4.31 1.09 21.18
C ASP A 494 -3.05 1.68 21.86
N ASN A 495 -2.89 1.43 23.15
CA ASN A 495 -1.66 1.72 23.92
C ASN A 495 -1.21 3.20 23.94
N GLY A 496 -2.17 4.12 23.91
CA GLY A 496 -1.96 5.56 23.94
C GLY A 496 -1.48 6.15 22.62
N ASN A 497 -1.63 5.39 21.54
CA ASN A 497 -1.39 5.88 20.19
C ASN A 497 -2.46 6.90 19.77
N ARG A 498 -2.05 7.84 18.93
CA ARG A 498 -2.86 8.90 18.33
C ARG A 498 -2.71 8.92 16.82
N ALA A 499 -3.59 9.62 16.14
CA ALA A 499 -3.47 9.97 14.74
C ALA A 499 -3.32 11.49 14.58
N CYS A 500 -2.59 11.93 13.57
CA CYS A 500 -2.54 13.33 13.16
C CYS A 500 -3.29 13.48 11.85
N VAL A 501 -4.35 14.30 11.85
CA VAL A 501 -5.12 14.63 10.66
C VAL A 501 -5.21 16.14 10.55
N GLN A 502 -4.52 16.68 9.55
CA GLN A 502 -4.42 18.11 9.28
C GLN A 502 -5.14 18.44 7.98
N ARG A 503 -5.67 19.66 7.89
CA ARG A 503 -6.33 20.23 6.70
C ARG A 503 -5.28 20.87 5.80
N PRO A 504 -4.95 20.27 4.64
CA PRO A 504 -4.05 20.89 3.67
C PRO A 504 -4.75 22.08 2.99
N PRO A 505 -4.01 23.12 2.55
CA PRO A 505 -4.57 24.17 1.72
C PRO A 505 -5.22 23.57 0.47
N THR A 506 -6.33 24.17 0.02
CA THR A 506 -7.11 23.73 -1.16
C THR A 506 -7.70 22.32 -1.09
N SER A 507 -7.55 21.60 0.03
CA SER A 507 -7.99 20.21 0.19
C SER A 507 -8.55 19.95 1.59
N GLN A 508 -8.89 18.70 1.88
CA GLN A 508 -9.35 18.23 3.18
C GLN A 508 -8.92 16.78 3.42
N ASN A 509 -8.46 16.49 4.64
CA ASN A 509 -8.28 15.13 5.15
C ASN A 509 -9.33 14.85 6.23
N PHE A 510 -9.66 13.57 6.44
CA PHE A 510 -10.78 13.15 7.26
C PHE A 510 -10.36 12.04 8.25
N ALA A 511 -10.93 12.08 9.46
CA ALA A 511 -10.96 10.92 10.36
C ALA A 511 -12.37 10.70 10.88
N ILE A 512 -12.95 9.55 10.61
CA ILE A 512 -14.33 9.22 10.97
C ILE A 512 -14.33 7.89 11.71
N GLY A 513 -14.86 7.88 12.94
CA GLY A 513 -14.90 6.69 13.80
C GLY A 513 -13.53 6.18 14.23
N THR A 514 -12.47 6.99 14.10
CA THR A 514 -11.14 6.60 14.59
C THR A 514 -11.10 6.70 16.11
N THR A 515 -10.83 5.58 16.77
CA THR A 515 -10.93 5.42 18.23
C THR A 515 -9.61 4.97 18.85
N GLY A 516 -9.47 5.20 20.15
CA GLY A 516 -8.29 4.84 20.93
C GLY A 516 -8.53 5.00 22.42
N ASN A 517 -7.53 4.69 23.23
CA ASN A 517 -7.65 4.67 24.71
C ASN A 517 -7.11 5.92 25.41
N VAL A 518 -6.91 7.02 24.68
CA VAL A 518 -6.45 8.32 25.19
C VAL A 518 -7.40 9.44 24.78
N GLU A 519 -7.38 10.55 25.52
CA GLU A 519 -8.02 11.78 25.08
C GLU A 519 -7.30 12.35 23.84
N ASP A 520 -8.07 13.04 23.00
CA ASP A 520 -7.61 13.62 21.72
C ASP A 520 -6.91 12.57 20.83
N VAL A 521 -7.60 11.44 20.59
CA VAL A 521 -7.11 10.35 19.73
C VAL A 521 -6.68 10.87 18.36
N VAL A 522 -7.39 11.84 17.80
CA VAL A 522 -7.08 12.48 16.52
C VAL A 522 -6.78 13.96 16.74
N THR A 523 -5.56 14.37 16.43
CA THR A 523 -5.03 15.71 16.66
C THR A 523 -4.64 16.43 15.34
N GLY A 524 -4.58 17.77 15.37
CA GLY A 524 -4.00 18.59 14.30
C GLY A 524 -2.50 18.81 14.44
N SER A 525 -1.85 18.17 15.42
CA SER A 525 -0.43 18.36 15.72
C SER A 525 0.37 17.06 15.57
N ASN A 526 1.60 17.20 15.08
CA ASN A 526 2.60 16.14 15.11
C ASN A 526 3.92 16.69 15.72
N TRP A 527 4.99 15.90 15.73
CA TRP A 527 6.28 16.30 16.34
C TRP A 527 7.09 17.30 15.50
N LEU A 528 6.61 17.69 14.31
CA LEU A 528 7.23 18.67 13.42
C LEU A 528 6.43 19.98 13.43
N VAL A 529 5.11 19.89 13.21
CA VAL A 529 4.25 21.05 13.05
C VAL A 529 2.85 20.87 13.65
N THR A 530 2.21 22.01 13.90
CA THR A 530 0.77 22.10 14.19
C THR A 530 0.10 22.87 13.07
N GLU A 531 -0.93 22.27 12.50
CA GLU A 531 -1.72 22.86 11.42
C GLU A 531 -3.18 22.87 11.84
N GLU A 532 -4.03 23.48 11.01
CA GLU A 532 -5.46 23.35 11.19
C GLU A 532 -5.87 21.87 11.11
N ARG A 533 -6.71 21.45 12.05
CA ARG A 533 -7.20 20.07 12.12
C ARG A 533 -8.11 19.78 10.93
N GLY A 534 -7.94 18.61 10.32
CA GLY A 534 -8.85 18.11 9.29
C GLY A 534 -10.24 17.79 9.87
N TYR A 535 -11.16 17.36 9.02
CA TYR A 535 -12.50 16.97 9.50
C TYR A 535 -12.38 15.73 10.39
N VAL A 536 -12.93 15.81 11.60
CA VAL A 536 -12.95 14.69 12.52
C VAL A 536 -14.34 14.51 13.09
N GLU A 537 -14.85 13.29 12.98
CA GLU A 537 -16.18 12.91 13.46
C GLU A 537 -16.09 11.59 14.21
N ASN A 538 -16.64 11.57 15.42
CA ASN A 538 -16.69 10.36 16.24
C ASN A 538 -17.85 10.48 17.23
N GLU A 539 -18.78 9.53 17.15
CA GLU A 539 -19.94 9.45 18.04
C GLU A 539 -19.89 8.17 18.88
N PRO A 540 -20.50 8.15 20.08
CA PRO A 540 -20.66 6.93 20.85
C PRO A 540 -21.42 5.86 20.06
N GLY A 541 -20.86 4.65 19.99
CA GLY A 541 -21.51 3.52 19.32
C GLY A 541 -20.68 2.92 18.19
N THR A 542 -21.34 2.18 17.30
CA THR A 542 -20.73 1.54 16.14
C THR A 542 -21.01 2.36 14.89
N LEU A 543 -19.95 2.81 14.22
CA LEU A 543 -20.02 3.47 12.92
C LEU A 543 -20.52 2.48 11.86
N GLU A 544 -21.56 2.86 11.13
CA GLU A 544 -22.01 2.17 9.93
C GLU A 544 -21.92 3.09 8.70
N PRO A 545 -21.38 2.62 7.55
CA PRO A 545 -20.82 1.29 7.35
C PRO A 545 -19.53 1.07 8.14
N VAL A 546 -19.34 -0.13 8.70
CA VAL A 546 -18.09 -0.51 9.38
C VAL A 546 -16.87 -0.32 8.49
N SER A 547 -16.99 -0.65 7.19
CA SER A 547 -15.96 -0.40 6.19
C SER A 547 -16.49 0.47 5.06
N LEU A 548 -15.85 1.63 4.87
CA LEU A 548 -16.13 2.52 3.75
C LEU A 548 -15.81 1.85 2.41
N TYR A 549 -14.62 1.25 2.27
CA TYR A 549 -14.20 0.60 1.02
C TYR A 549 -15.19 -0.47 0.58
N ARG A 550 -15.58 -1.36 1.50
CA ARG A 550 -16.48 -2.48 1.18
C ARG A 550 -17.87 -2.01 0.82
N LYS A 551 -18.41 -1.03 1.55
CA LYS A 551 -19.72 -0.47 1.22
C LYS A 551 -19.70 0.29 -0.12
N GLN A 552 -18.67 1.08 -0.38
CA GLN A 552 -18.46 1.73 -1.67
C GLN A 552 -18.35 0.74 -2.84
N LEU A 553 -17.67 -0.39 -2.61
CA LEU A 553 -17.56 -1.46 -3.59
C LEU A 553 -18.91 -2.13 -3.84
N ALA A 554 -19.66 -2.43 -2.78
CA ALA A 554 -20.98 -3.02 -2.87
C ALA A 554 -21.94 -2.14 -3.67
N ASP A 555 -21.99 -0.84 -3.38
CA ASP A 555 -22.85 0.12 -4.11
C ASP A 555 -22.44 0.23 -5.58
N ARG A 556 -21.13 0.29 -5.87
CA ARG A 556 -20.65 0.40 -7.25
C ARG A 556 -20.95 -0.85 -8.10
N LEU A 557 -20.97 -2.04 -7.48
CA LEU A 557 -21.23 -3.30 -8.16
C LEU A 557 -22.71 -3.70 -8.13
N ALA A 558 -23.56 -2.91 -7.46
CA ALA A 558 -25.00 -3.12 -7.48
C ALA A 558 -25.55 -2.97 -8.92
N PRO A 559 -26.56 -3.77 -9.32
CA PRO A 559 -27.09 -3.81 -10.69
C PRO A 559 -27.73 -2.53 -11.21
#